data_AF-A0AA92TV57-F1
#
_entry.id   AF-A0AA92TV57-F1
#
_cell.length_a   1.000
_cell.length_b   1.000
_cell.length_c   1.000
_cell.angle_alpha   90.00
_cell.angle_beta   90.00
_cell.angle_gamma   90.00
#
_symmetry.space_group_name_H-M   'P 1'
#
loop_
_entity.id
_entity.type
_entity.pdbx_description
1 polymer ?
#
loop_
_entity_poly.entity_id
_entity_poly.type
_entity_poly.pdbx_seq_one_letter_code
_entity_poly.pdbx_strand_id
1 'polypeptide(L)'
;MATRNLSQDLKNEMPGVKGFSPTNLKYMSYFYKLYAPLQANCPQLADNFIDDLYVADIQRVVAQSKNRPQTADDFKLLFLIPWDHHRRIIDNWQMQKSCLIRQTGSLW
;
A
#
# COMPACT_ATOMS: atom_id res chain seq x y z
N MET A 1 29.19 0.69 17.21
CA MET A 1 28.00 -0.18 17.02
C MET A 1 27.70 -0.20 15.53
N ALA A 2 27.78 -1.36 14.87
CA ALA A 2 27.47 -1.45 13.45
C ALA A 2 25.96 -1.19 13.26
N THR A 3 25.60 -0.15 12.53
CA THR A 3 24.22 0.12 12.11
C THR A 3 23.80 -1.02 11.17
N ARG A 4 23.08 -2.00 11.72
CA ARG A 4 22.55 -3.11 10.94
C ARG A 4 21.57 -2.57 9.90
N ASN A 5 21.71 -3.05 8.66
CA ASN A 5 20.87 -2.64 7.55
C ASN A 5 19.61 -3.51 7.57
N LEU A 6 18.43 -2.90 7.76
CA LEU A 6 17.13 -3.56 7.77
C LEU A 6 16.94 -4.52 6.58
N SER A 7 17.46 -4.17 5.41
CA SER A 7 17.43 -5.05 4.23
C SER A 7 18.16 -6.38 4.47
N GLN A 8 19.31 -6.34 5.15
CA GLN A 8 20.10 -7.52 5.43
C GLN A 8 19.48 -8.33 6.56
N ASP A 9 18.97 -7.67 7.60
CA ASP A 9 18.30 -8.35 8.72
C ASP A 9 17.09 -9.16 8.21
N LEU A 10 16.26 -8.57 7.35
CA LEU A 10 15.09 -9.26 6.76
C LEU A 10 15.49 -10.44 5.86
N LYS A 11 16.59 -10.30 5.09
CA LYS A 11 17.11 -11.41 4.26
C LYS A 11 17.67 -12.56 5.10
N ASN A 12 18.25 -12.24 6.26
CA ASN A 12 18.81 -13.22 7.17
C ASN A 12 17.70 -13.96 7.93
N GLU A 13 16.67 -13.23 8.38
CA GLU A 13 15.53 -13.80 9.11
C GLU A 13 14.67 -14.70 8.22
N MET A 14 14.50 -14.33 6.94
CA MET A 14 13.68 -15.08 5.98
C MET A 14 14.47 -15.40 4.70
N PRO A 15 15.43 -16.34 4.78
CA PRO A 15 16.25 -16.71 3.64
C PRO A 15 15.39 -17.37 2.55
N GLY A 16 15.62 -16.99 1.29
CA GLY A 16 14.89 -17.50 0.13
C GLY A 16 13.71 -16.62 -0.32
N VAL A 17 13.24 -15.70 0.54
CA VAL A 17 12.24 -14.71 0.16
C VAL A 17 12.90 -13.54 -0.59
N LYS A 18 12.38 -13.22 -1.79
CA LYS A 18 12.84 -12.10 -2.61
C LYS A 18 12.09 -10.82 -2.22
N GLY A 19 12.62 -9.66 -2.64
CA GLY A 19 11.94 -8.38 -2.45
C GLY A 19 12.43 -7.54 -1.27
N PHE A 20 13.39 -8.01 -0.46
CA PHE A 20 13.99 -7.19 0.61
C PHE A 20 15.15 -6.33 0.13
N SER A 21 15.13 -5.83 -1.11
CA SER A 21 16.13 -4.84 -1.52
C SER A 21 15.86 -3.50 -0.82
N PRO A 22 16.89 -2.67 -0.54
CA PRO A 22 16.69 -1.37 0.09
C PRO A 22 15.69 -0.49 -0.67
N THR A 23 15.75 -0.51 -2.00
CA THR A 23 14.82 0.22 -2.88
C THR A 23 13.40 -0.29 -2.72
N ASN A 24 13.17 -1.60 -2.71
CA ASN A 24 11.83 -2.14 -2.58
C ASN A 24 11.23 -1.85 -1.19
N LEU A 25 12.04 -1.93 -0.13
CA LEU A 25 11.63 -1.54 1.22
C LEU A 25 11.25 -0.06 1.33
N LYS A 26 11.96 0.80 0.60
CA LYS A 26 11.59 2.22 0.48
C LYS A 26 10.21 2.39 -0.15
N TYR A 27 9.92 1.67 -1.25
CA TYR A 27 8.59 1.70 -1.87
C TYR A 27 7.50 1.11 -0.98
N MET A 28 7.77 0.00 -0.26
CA MET A 28 6.84 -0.56 0.73
C MET A 28 6.51 0.47 1.82
N SER A 29 7.50 1.21 2.32
CA SER A 29 7.29 2.29 3.28
C SER A 29 6.42 3.42 2.72
N TYR A 30 6.64 3.82 1.47
CA TYR A 30 5.83 4.85 0.82
C TYR A 30 4.40 4.39 0.56
N PHE A 31 4.21 3.16 0.11
CA PHE A 31 2.90 2.55 -0.06
C PHE A 31 2.09 2.65 1.25
N TYR A 32 2.69 2.22 2.36
CA TYR A 32 2.04 2.31 3.67
C TYR A 32 1.69 3.76 4.04
N LYS A 33 2.65 4.70 3.91
CA LYS A 33 2.40 6.11 4.24
C LYS A 33 1.31 6.76 3.38
N LEU A 34 1.24 6.41 2.10
CA LEU A 34 0.25 6.95 1.17
C LEU A 34 -1.17 6.46 1.48
N TYR A 35 -1.32 5.17 1.79
CA TYR A 35 -2.63 4.54 1.94
C TYR A 35 -3.09 4.33 3.40
N ALA A 36 -2.21 4.51 4.40
CA ALA A 36 -2.57 4.39 5.83
C ALA A 36 -3.81 5.21 6.25
N PRO A 37 -4.03 6.45 5.76
CA PRO A 37 -5.24 7.20 6.07
C PRO A 37 -6.52 6.53 5.58
N LEU A 38 -6.47 5.76 4.49
CA LEU A 38 -7.62 5.03 3.96
C LEU A 38 -7.97 3.82 4.84
N GLN A 39 -6.96 3.17 5.42
CA GLN A 39 -7.14 2.05 6.33
C GLN A 39 -7.76 2.50 7.67
N ALA A 40 -7.35 3.65 8.21
CA ALA A 40 -7.87 4.17 9.48
C ALA A 40 -9.38 4.50 9.42
N ASN A 41 -9.92 4.74 8.22
CA ASN A 41 -11.33 5.01 7.99
C ASN A 41 -12.19 3.75 7.77
N CYS A 42 -11.58 2.56 7.83
CA CYS A 42 -12.31 1.29 7.72
C CYS A 42 -12.79 0.84 9.12
N PRO A 43 -14.11 0.70 9.38
CA PRO A 43 -14.58 0.02 10.58
C PRO A 43 -14.05 -1.43 10.60
N GLN A 44 -13.57 -1.87 11.76
CA GLN A 44 -12.69 -3.04 12.00
C GLN A 44 -13.28 -4.44 11.70
N LEU A 45 -13.93 -4.66 10.55
CA LEU A 45 -14.72 -5.88 10.28
C LEU A 45 -14.34 -6.55 8.95
N ALA A 46 -13.05 -6.69 8.67
CA ALA A 46 -12.57 -7.15 7.36
C ALA A 46 -11.78 -8.46 7.36
N ASP A 47 -11.89 -9.30 8.39
CA ASP A 47 -11.11 -10.55 8.48
C ASP A 47 -11.71 -11.73 7.66
N ASN A 48 -12.99 -11.65 7.24
CA ASN A 48 -13.71 -12.82 6.72
C ASN A 48 -13.95 -12.85 5.19
N PHE A 49 -13.37 -11.95 4.39
CA PHE A 49 -13.78 -11.78 2.97
C PHE A 49 -12.70 -12.04 1.91
N ILE A 50 -11.50 -12.48 2.32
CA ILE A 50 -10.40 -12.71 1.39
C ILE A 50 -10.65 -13.95 0.51
N ASP A 51 -11.35 -14.96 1.04
CA ASP A 51 -11.56 -16.24 0.36
C ASP A 51 -12.53 -16.12 -0.83
N ASP A 52 -13.57 -15.29 -0.73
CA ASP A 52 -14.60 -15.15 -1.76
C ASP A 52 -14.18 -14.24 -2.95
N LEU A 53 -13.22 -13.33 -2.74
CA LEU A 53 -12.85 -12.32 -3.74
C LEU A 53 -12.01 -12.90 -4.89
N TYR A 54 -11.28 -13.99 -4.64
CA TYR A 54 -10.52 -14.69 -5.70
C TYR A 54 -11.43 -15.39 -6.72
N VAL A 55 -12.69 -15.64 -6.37
CA VAL A 55 -13.66 -16.41 -7.20
C VAL A 55 -14.61 -15.51 -7.99
N ALA A 56 -14.78 -14.24 -7.59
CA ALA A 56 -15.76 -13.35 -8.20
C ALA A 56 -15.14 -12.51 -9.33
N ASP A 57 -15.67 -12.69 -10.55
CA ASP A 57 -15.40 -11.86 -11.72
C ASP A 57 -15.49 -10.36 -11.36
N ILE A 58 -14.47 -9.58 -11.74
CA ILE A 58 -14.21 -8.20 -11.30
C ILE A 58 -15.44 -7.29 -11.52
N GLN A 59 -16.25 -7.60 -12.54
CA GLN A 59 -17.47 -6.88 -12.86
C GLN A 59 -18.57 -6.99 -11.79
N ARG A 60 -18.65 -8.12 -11.08
CA ARG A 60 -19.68 -8.36 -10.04
C ARG A 60 -19.40 -7.58 -8.77
N VAL A 61 -18.12 -7.46 -8.41
CA VAL A 61 -17.66 -6.70 -7.21
C VAL A 61 -17.97 -5.22 -7.37
N VAL A 62 -17.68 -4.65 -8.55
CA VAL A 62 -17.99 -3.25 -8.87
C VAL A 62 -19.50 -2.97 -8.87
N ALA A 63 -20.33 -3.95 -9.24
CA ALA A 63 -21.78 -3.82 -9.18
C ALA A 63 -22.35 -3.91 -7.75
N GLN A 64 -21.72 -4.69 -6.86
CA GLN A 64 -22.16 -4.92 -5.48
C GLN A 64 -21.73 -3.81 -4.51
N SER A 65 -20.66 -3.07 -4.78
CA SER A 65 -20.18 -1.96 -3.94
C SER A 65 -21.14 -0.77 -3.89
N LYS A 66 -22.13 -0.69 -4.78
CA LYS A 66 -23.13 0.39 -4.83
C LYS A 66 -24.12 0.41 -3.65
N ASN A 67 -24.22 -0.67 -2.87
CA ASN A 67 -25.23 -0.82 -1.80
C ASN A 67 -24.65 -1.15 -0.41
N ARG A 68 -23.34 -1.02 -0.18
CA ARG A 68 -22.67 -1.31 1.10
C ARG A 68 -21.94 -0.09 1.67
N PRO A 69 -21.59 -0.06 2.98
CA PRO A 69 -20.72 0.97 3.53
C PRO A 69 -19.39 0.98 2.77
N GLN A 70 -19.20 2.01 1.94
CA GLN A 70 -18.18 2.04 0.86
C GLN A 70 -16.74 1.91 1.38
N THR A 71 -16.46 2.35 2.61
CA THR A 71 -15.09 2.50 3.12
C THR A 71 -14.29 1.20 3.24
N ALA A 72 -14.89 0.09 3.66
CA ALA A 72 -14.15 -1.15 3.91
C ALA A 72 -13.88 -1.97 2.64
N ASP A 73 -14.80 -1.90 1.67
CA ASP A 73 -14.66 -2.60 0.39
C ASP A 73 -13.69 -1.85 -0.55
N ASP A 74 -13.59 -0.51 -0.42
CA ASP A 74 -12.72 0.33 -1.26
C ASP A 74 -11.22 0.10 -1.01
N PHE A 75 -10.79 -0.17 0.24
CA PHE A 75 -9.37 -0.43 0.53
C PHE A 75 -8.87 -1.72 -0.13
N LYS A 76 -9.73 -2.73 -0.25
CA LYS A 76 -9.36 -4.03 -0.84
C LYS A 76 -9.08 -3.93 -2.33
N LEU A 77 -9.72 -2.98 -3.02
CA LEU A 77 -9.48 -2.71 -4.44
C LEU A 77 -8.03 -2.24 -4.71
N LEU A 78 -7.33 -1.71 -3.69
CA LEU A 78 -5.92 -1.35 -3.82
C LEU A 78 -5.06 -2.55 -4.21
N PHE A 79 -5.35 -3.75 -3.71
CA PHE A 79 -4.56 -4.95 -4.02
C PHE A 79 -4.83 -5.52 -5.42
N LEU A 80 -5.87 -5.04 -6.12
CA LEU A 80 -6.13 -5.39 -7.52
C LEU A 80 -5.25 -4.57 -8.49
N ILE A 81 -4.64 -3.48 -8.02
CA ILE A 81 -3.79 -2.63 -8.84
C ILE A 81 -2.41 -3.31 -8.97
N PRO A 82 -1.90 -3.53 -10.19
CA PRO A 82 -0.57 -4.11 -10.37
C PRO A 82 0.51 -3.25 -9.72
N TRP A 83 1.55 -3.89 -9.14
CA TRP A 83 2.60 -3.20 -8.40
C TRP A 83 3.32 -2.09 -9.19
N ASP A 84 3.50 -2.25 -10.50
CA ASP A 84 4.08 -1.20 -11.35
C ASP A 84 3.25 0.08 -11.39
N HIS A 85 1.92 -0.02 -11.30
CA HIS A 85 1.06 1.15 -11.20
C HIS A 85 1.19 1.82 -9.83
N HIS A 86 1.29 1.03 -8.75
CA HIS A 86 1.57 1.59 -7.42
C HIS A 86 2.89 2.36 -7.39
N ARG A 87 3.95 1.85 -8.04
CA ARG A 87 5.23 2.57 -8.15
C ARG A 87 5.05 3.93 -8.82
N ARG A 88 4.35 3.99 -9.95
CA ARG A 88 4.07 5.27 -10.65
C ARG A 88 3.28 6.26 -9.80
N ILE A 89 2.27 5.78 -9.07
CA ILE A 89 1.47 6.63 -8.16
C ILE A 89 2.35 7.18 -7.04
N ILE A 90 3.18 6.32 -6.43
CA ILE A 90 4.10 6.71 -5.36
C ILE A 90 5.12 7.74 -5.85
N ASP A 91 5.68 7.56 -7.05
CA ASP A 91 6.67 8.48 -7.63
C ASP A 91 6.05 9.87 -7.86
N ASN A 92 4.84 9.91 -8.42
CA ASN A 92 4.10 11.16 -8.62
C ASN A 92 3.77 11.84 -7.28
N TRP A 93 3.34 11.07 -6.28
CA TRP A 93 3.04 11.59 -4.95
C TRP A 93 4.30 12.14 -4.25
N GLN A 94 5.43 11.45 -4.33
CA GLN A 94 6.70 11.91 -3.78
C GLN A 94 7.18 13.19 -4.46
N MET A 95 6.97 13.31 -5.77
CA MET A 95 7.30 14.53 -6.52
C MET A 95 6.44 15.70 -6.08
N GLN A 96 5.12 15.51 -5.98
CA GLN A 96 4.21 16.54 -5.46
C GLN A 96 4.54 16.94 -4.02
N LYS A 97 4.79 15.97 -3.12
CA LYS A 97 5.21 16.25 -1.73
C LYS A 97 6.49 17.10 -1.73
N SER A 98 7.46 16.75 -2.58
CA SER A 98 8.72 17.50 -2.70
C SER A 98 8.53 18.92 -3.22
N CYS A 99 7.65 19.13 -4.21
CA CYS A 99 7.27 20.45 -4.71
C CYS A 99 6.60 21.30 -3.62
N LEU A 100 5.67 20.71 -2.86
CA LEU A 100 4.96 21.39 -1.79
C LEU A 100 5.89 21.82 -0.64
N ILE A 101 6.83 20.94 -0.24
CA ILE A 101 7.84 21.28 0.77
C ILE A 101 8.71 22.45 0.30
N ARG A 102 9.12 22.48 -0.98
CA ARG A 102 9.91 23.60 -1.54
C ARG A 102 9.15 24.92 -1.56
N GLN A 103 7.83 24.88 -1.76
CA GLN A 103 7.00 26.09 -1.78
C GLN A 103 6.64 26.61 -0.38
N THR A 104 6.50 25.71 0.60
CA THR A 104 5.98 26.05 1.94
C THR A 104 7.05 26.10 3.03
N GLY A 105 8.26 25.60 2.77
CA GLY A 105 9.35 25.53 3.75
C GLY A 105 9.09 24.59 4.95
N SER A 106 7.97 23.85 4.94
CA SER A 106 7.52 23.06 6.09
C SER A 106 7.80 21.56 5.88
N LEU A 107 8.49 20.94 6.84
CA LEU A 107 8.73 19.50 6.94
C LEU A 107 7.60 18.88 7.76
N TRP A 108 6.54 18.42 7.10
CA TRP A 108 5.55 17.50 7.69
C TRP A 108 6.05 16.05 7.67
#